data_AF-A0A9E1ZMX3-F1
#
_entry.id   AF-A0A9E1ZMX3-F1
#
_cell.length_a   1.000
_cell.length_b   1.000
_cell.length_c   1.000
_cell.angle_alpha   90.00
_cell.angle_beta   90.00
_cell.angle_gamma   90.00
#
_symmetry.space_group_name_H-M   'P 1'
#
loop_
_entity.id
_entity.type
_entity.pdbx_description
1 polymer ?
#
loop_
_entity_poly.entity_id
_entity_poly.type
_entity_poly.pdbx_seq_one_letter_code
_entity_poly.pdbx_strand_id
1 'polypeptide(L)'
;MNGESPFHQPEPIPTPPENGDNKVADPALRVVMLLVSLVSLGIAMLSVAYVAVQFLVFHNQRMRENIWSIIITIALAYLIGWLVALIGIRYFHNLVLPMAINLYAWATLAGISVLYIAILYRLYEQAYYMTSFAKYTVLMFAAVVGFVGLHLLIENHDLRPFSIPLIIIALIHLYLIVYHYVFAADVNYDYLFGDVLFFLGMTLTSVLMLLHTGVLSGIRNTIDRIFEPKPNGDIQPQNQQ
;
A
#
# COMPACT_ATOMS: atom_id res chain seq x y z
N MET A 1 -25.16 46.11 52.17
CA MET A 1 -23.93 46.23 51.35
C MET A 1 -23.72 44.88 50.70
N ASN A 2 -24.20 44.71 49.47
CA ASN A 2 -24.15 43.44 48.75
C ASN A 2 -22.90 43.46 47.88
N GLY A 3 -21.95 42.57 48.19
CA GLY A 3 -20.72 42.41 47.43
C GLY A 3 -20.99 41.53 46.22
N GLU A 4 -21.22 42.15 45.06
CA GLU A 4 -21.20 41.46 43.78
C GLU A 4 -19.77 41.46 43.24
N SER A 5 -19.22 40.26 43.05
CA SER A 5 -17.91 40.03 42.43
C SER A 5 -17.97 40.39 40.94
N PRO A 6 -17.01 41.17 40.39
CA PRO A 6 -17.05 41.64 39.00
C PRO A 6 -16.63 40.58 37.96
N PHE A 7 -16.45 39.33 38.38
CA PHE A 7 -15.98 38.24 37.51
C PHE A 7 -17.15 37.32 37.14
N HIS A 8 -17.65 37.47 35.91
CA HIS A 8 -18.50 36.47 35.27
C HIS A 8 -17.70 35.18 35.10
N GLN A 9 -18.14 34.09 35.74
CA GLN A 9 -17.65 32.76 35.42
C GLN A 9 -18.10 32.42 33.98
N PRO A 10 -17.19 31.94 33.10
CA PRO A 10 -17.60 31.51 31.77
C PRO A 10 -18.61 30.38 31.89
N GLU A 11 -19.68 30.45 31.08
CA GLU A 11 -20.69 29.39 31.02
C GLU A 11 -20.00 28.03 30.79
N PRO A 12 -20.38 26.98 31.55
CA PRO A 12 -19.88 25.64 31.29
C PRO A 12 -20.20 25.28 29.84
N ILE A 13 -19.16 24.97 29.07
CA ILE A 13 -19.32 24.48 27.70
C ILE A 13 -20.25 23.27 27.76
N PRO A 14 -21.40 23.26 27.06
CA PRO A 14 -22.27 22.10 27.07
C PRO A 14 -21.49 20.91 26.54
N THR A 15 -21.23 19.95 27.41
CA THR A 15 -20.67 18.66 27.02
C THR A 15 -21.64 18.04 26.01
N PRO A 16 -21.15 17.51 24.88
CA PRO A 16 -22.01 16.84 23.92
C PRO A 16 -22.83 15.77 24.63
N PRO A 17 -24.10 15.56 24.25
CA PRO A 17 -24.92 14.52 24.86
C PRO A 17 -24.18 13.19 24.73
N GLU A 18 -23.98 12.53 25.86
CA GLU A 18 -23.42 11.19 25.95
C GLU A 18 -24.43 10.24 25.31
N ASN A 19 -24.33 10.08 24.00
CA ASN A 19 -25.10 9.10 23.26
C ASN A 19 -24.59 7.73 23.69
N GLY A 20 -25.35 7.06 24.57
CA GLY A 20 -25.02 5.82 25.27
C GLY A 20 -24.84 4.57 24.38
N ASP A 21 -24.59 4.76 23.08
CA ASP A 21 -24.25 3.70 22.13
C ASP A 21 -22.77 3.75 21.67
N ASN A 22 -22.02 4.74 22.14
CA ASN A 22 -20.58 4.81 21.95
C ASN A 22 -19.89 3.85 22.94
N LYS A 23 -19.93 2.55 22.66
CA LYS A 23 -18.99 1.60 23.29
C LYS A 23 -17.58 2.10 22.96
N VAL A 24 -16.98 2.82 23.91
CA VAL A 24 -15.58 3.24 23.86
C VAL A 24 -14.78 1.97 23.60
N ALA A 25 -14.29 1.84 22.38
CA ALA A 25 -13.75 0.57 21.92
C ALA A 25 -12.58 0.18 22.85
N ASP A 26 -12.62 -1.05 23.36
CA ASP A 26 -11.76 -1.52 24.45
C ASP A 26 -10.27 -1.15 24.16
N PRO A 27 -9.62 -0.36 25.04
CA PRO A 27 -8.25 0.08 24.82
C PRO A 27 -7.29 -1.10 24.66
N ALA A 28 -7.53 -2.24 25.32
CA ALA A 28 -6.72 -3.44 25.15
C ALA A 28 -6.85 -4.00 23.73
N LEU A 29 -8.07 -4.05 23.20
CA LEU A 29 -8.33 -4.56 21.85
C LEU A 29 -7.71 -3.66 20.76
N ARG A 30 -7.70 -2.34 20.97
CA ARG A 30 -6.96 -1.38 20.11
C ARG A 30 -5.48 -1.70 20.02
N VAL A 31 -4.85 -1.99 21.16
CA VAL A 31 -3.41 -2.34 21.23
C VAL A 31 -3.15 -3.69 20.57
N VAL A 32 -4.01 -4.69 20.82
CA VAL A 32 -3.87 -6.02 20.19
C VAL A 32 -3.95 -5.91 18.67
N MET A 33 -4.94 -5.19 18.13
CA MET A 33 -5.10 -4.99 16.69
C MET A 33 -3.89 -4.25 16.09
N LEU A 34 -3.36 -3.25 16.80
CA LEU A 34 -2.13 -2.57 16.38
C LEU A 34 -0.96 -3.53 16.29
N LEU A 35 -0.68 -4.29 17.35
CA LEU A 35 0.48 -5.18 17.42
C LEU A 35 0.39 -6.29 16.38
N VAL A 36 -0.78 -6.93 16.26
CA VAL A 36 -1.00 -8.02 15.29
C VAL A 36 -0.82 -7.50 13.87
N SER A 37 -1.42 -6.35 13.53
CA SER A 37 -1.28 -5.76 12.21
C SER A 37 0.17 -5.38 11.91
N LEU A 38 0.84 -4.70 12.84
CA LEU A 38 2.20 -4.18 12.65
C LEU A 38 3.20 -5.34 12.50
N VAL A 39 3.09 -6.37 13.35
CA VAL A 39 3.95 -7.56 13.26
C VAL A 39 3.68 -8.33 11.97
N SER A 40 2.41 -8.56 11.61
CA SER A 40 2.05 -9.34 10.42
C SER A 40 2.47 -8.63 9.12
N LEU A 41 2.19 -7.33 9.00
CA LEU A 41 2.62 -6.53 7.85
C LEU A 41 4.14 -6.40 7.81
N GLY A 42 4.78 -6.16 8.95
CA GLY A 42 6.24 -6.07 9.06
C GLY A 42 6.94 -7.36 8.59
N ILE A 43 6.47 -8.53 9.06
CA ILE A 43 7.00 -9.83 8.63
C ILE A 43 6.78 -10.03 7.12
N ALA A 44 5.59 -9.71 6.61
CA ALA A 44 5.30 -9.85 5.19
C ALA A 44 6.23 -8.97 4.32
N MET A 45 6.42 -7.71 4.71
CA MET A 45 7.29 -6.78 3.99
C MET A 45 8.76 -7.20 4.04
N LEU A 46 9.27 -7.60 5.21
CA LEU A 46 10.63 -8.12 5.35
C LEU A 46 10.83 -9.40 4.53
N SER A 47 9.80 -10.25 4.44
CA SER A 47 9.82 -11.46 3.61
C SER A 47 9.93 -11.14 2.12
N VAL A 48 9.19 -10.14 1.62
CA VAL A 48 9.33 -9.69 0.22
C VAL A 48 10.75 -9.19 -0.05
N ALA A 49 11.30 -8.36 0.84
CA ALA A 49 12.66 -7.84 0.70
C ALA A 49 13.71 -8.97 0.73
N TYR A 50 13.56 -9.91 1.66
CA TYR A 50 14.43 -11.10 1.74
C TYR A 50 14.37 -11.94 0.46
N VAL A 51 13.17 -12.21 -0.05
CA VAL A 51 12.97 -12.97 -1.29
C VAL A 51 13.59 -12.24 -2.47
N ALA A 52 13.41 -10.92 -2.60
CA ALA A 52 14.03 -10.13 -3.65
C ALA A 52 15.56 -10.27 -3.65
N VAL A 53 16.20 -10.14 -2.48
CA VAL A 53 17.65 -10.31 -2.35
C VAL A 53 18.10 -11.74 -2.66
N GLN A 54 17.42 -12.76 -2.12
CA GLN A 54 17.76 -14.16 -2.38
C GLN A 54 17.57 -14.55 -3.86
N PHE A 55 16.56 -13.97 -4.51
CA PHE A 55 16.24 -14.24 -5.90
C PHE A 55 17.21 -13.54 -6.86
N LEU A 56 17.52 -12.26 -6.62
CA LEU A 56 18.33 -11.43 -7.53
C LEU A 56 19.83 -11.48 -7.24
N VAL A 57 20.23 -11.43 -5.97
CA VAL A 57 21.65 -11.33 -5.59
C VAL A 57 22.24 -12.72 -5.42
N PHE A 58 21.63 -13.55 -4.57
CA PHE A 58 22.17 -14.87 -4.24
C PHE A 58 21.77 -15.98 -5.23
N HIS A 59 20.92 -15.67 -6.22
CA HIS A 59 20.49 -16.60 -7.27
C HIS A 59 20.01 -17.96 -6.72
N ASN A 60 19.39 -17.97 -5.54
CA ASN A 60 19.09 -19.17 -4.79
C ASN A 60 18.07 -20.05 -5.54
N GLN A 61 18.50 -21.24 -5.97
CA GLN A 61 17.67 -22.14 -6.78
C GLN A 61 16.38 -22.55 -6.05
N ARG A 62 16.46 -22.83 -4.76
CA ARG A 62 15.30 -23.22 -3.93
C ARG A 62 14.21 -22.14 -3.96
N MET A 63 14.62 -20.86 -3.88
CA MET A 63 13.68 -19.73 -3.91
C MET A 63 13.09 -19.55 -5.32
N ARG A 64 13.91 -19.73 -6.36
CA ARG A 64 13.47 -19.60 -7.76
C ARG A 64 12.48 -20.67 -8.19
N GLU A 65 12.64 -21.89 -7.70
CA GLU A 65 11.74 -23.01 -8.02
C GLU A 65 10.40 -22.88 -7.28
N ASN A 66 10.44 -22.43 -6.03
CA ASN A 66 9.26 -22.37 -5.15
C ASN A 66 8.64 -20.96 -5.04
N ILE A 67 8.94 -20.07 -5.99
CA ILE A 67 8.55 -18.65 -5.91
C ILE A 67 7.04 -18.46 -5.72
N TRP A 68 6.22 -19.30 -6.36
CA TRP A 68 4.77 -19.26 -6.23
C TRP A 68 4.30 -19.55 -4.80
N SER A 69 4.79 -20.64 -4.22
CA SER A 69 4.46 -21.03 -2.84
C SER A 69 4.90 -19.98 -1.83
N ILE A 70 6.06 -19.37 -2.07
CA ILE A 70 6.60 -18.29 -1.23
C ILE A 70 5.69 -17.05 -1.32
N ILE A 71 5.33 -16.61 -2.54
CA ILE A 71 4.45 -15.46 -2.74
C ILE A 71 3.10 -15.68 -2.08
N ILE A 72 2.50 -16.87 -2.22
CA ILE A 72 1.20 -17.20 -1.58
C ILE A 72 1.30 -17.09 -0.06
N THR A 73 2.39 -17.60 0.52
CA THR A 73 2.62 -17.55 1.98
C THR A 73 2.76 -16.11 2.47
N ILE A 74 3.52 -15.29 1.75
CA ILE A 74 3.69 -13.86 2.06
C ILE A 74 2.37 -13.11 1.88
N ALA A 75 1.63 -13.38 0.81
CA ALA A 75 0.34 -12.75 0.53
C ALA A 75 -0.68 -13.06 1.63
N LEU A 76 -0.68 -14.28 2.18
CA LEU A 76 -1.55 -14.65 3.30
C LEU A 76 -1.20 -13.86 4.56
N ALA A 77 0.09 -13.77 4.92
CA ALA A 77 0.54 -12.98 6.07
C ALA A 77 0.24 -11.49 5.90
N TYR A 78 0.43 -10.96 4.68
CA TYR A 78 0.07 -9.59 4.33
C TYR A 78 -1.43 -9.35 4.49
N LEU A 79 -2.26 -10.23 3.94
CA LEU A 79 -3.72 -10.10 3.94
C LEU A 79 -4.29 -10.12 5.37
N ILE A 80 -3.79 -11.00 6.24
CA ILE A 80 -4.19 -11.02 7.65
C ILE A 80 -3.83 -9.69 8.33
N GLY A 81 -2.59 -9.23 8.16
CA GLY A 81 -2.14 -7.96 8.73
C GLY A 81 -2.92 -6.76 8.20
N TRP A 82 -3.28 -6.80 6.91
CA TRP A 82 -4.06 -5.78 6.21
C TRP A 82 -5.50 -5.72 6.71
N LEU A 83 -6.18 -6.87 6.85
CA LEU A 83 -7.55 -6.93 7.39
C LEU A 83 -7.61 -6.43 8.83
N VAL A 84 -6.65 -6.84 9.66
CA VAL A 84 -6.54 -6.38 11.05
C VAL A 84 -6.27 -4.88 11.10
N ALA A 85 -5.41 -4.36 10.21
CA ALA A 85 -5.17 -2.92 10.09
C ALA A 85 -6.46 -2.17 9.75
N LEU A 86 -7.20 -2.68 8.76
CA LEU A 86 -8.42 -2.07 8.24
C LEU A 86 -9.47 -1.95 9.33
N ILE A 87 -9.73 -3.04 10.07
CA ILE A 87 -10.65 -3.03 11.20
C ILE A 87 -10.13 -2.11 12.31
N GLY A 88 -8.82 -2.15 12.60
CA GLY A 88 -8.19 -1.29 13.61
C GLY A 88 -8.34 0.21 13.31
N ILE A 89 -8.26 0.60 12.05
CA ILE A 89 -8.40 2.00 11.61
C ILE A 89 -9.87 2.40 11.55
N ARG A 90 -10.71 1.62 10.84
CA ARG A 90 -12.09 2.00 10.54
C ARG A 90 -13.05 1.80 11.71
N TYR A 91 -12.95 0.70 12.42
CA TYR A 91 -13.85 0.40 13.54
C TYR A 91 -13.32 0.95 14.86
N PHE A 92 -12.04 0.68 15.14
CA PHE A 92 -11.43 1.03 16.42
C PHE A 92 -10.86 2.46 16.48
N HIS A 93 -10.82 3.18 15.35
CA HIS A 93 -10.30 4.55 15.24
C HIS A 93 -8.87 4.68 15.77
N ASN A 94 -8.03 3.67 15.50
CA ASN A 94 -6.65 3.68 15.95
C ASN A 94 -5.83 4.75 15.22
N LEU A 95 -5.27 5.70 15.96
CA LEU A 95 -4.52 6.83 15.43
C LEU A 95 -3.07 6.49 15.04
N VAL A 96 -2.49 5.45 15.63
CA VAL A 96 -1.08 5.07 15.41
C VAL A 96 -0.93 4.21 14.14
N LEU A 97 -1.93 3.38 13.84
CA LEU A 97 -1.92 2.51 12.67
C LEU A 97 -1.72 3.27 11.34
N PRO A 98 -2.45 4.36 11.04
CA PRO A 98 -2.23 5.15 9.84
C PRO A 98 -0.80 5.70 9.72
N MET A 99 -0.20 6.12 10.84
CA MET A 99 1.18 6.61 10.87
C MET A 99 2.17 5.49 10.54
N ALA A 100 2.00 4.30 11.14
CA ALA A 100 2.83 3.13 10.87
C ALA A 100 2.72 2.67 9.41
N ILE A 101 1.51 2.66 8.85
CA ILE A 101 1.27 2.28 7.45
C ILE A 101 1.90 3.28 6.49
N ASN A 102 1.91 4.58 6.82
CA ASN A 102 2.58 5.58 5.99
C ASN A 102 4.09 5.32 5.92
N LEU A 103 4.71 5.02 7.07
CA LEU A 103 6.12 4.60 7.11
C LEU A 103 6.36 3.34 6.28
N TYR A 104 5.47 2.35 6.38
CA TYR A 104 5.52 1.15 5.57
C TYR A 104 5.34 1.42 4.07
N ALA A 105 4.49 2.37 3.68
CA ALA A 105 4.33 2.75 2.29
C ALA A 105 5.63 3.32 1.72
N TRP A 106 6.31 4.22 2.45
CA TRP A 106 7.62 4.75 2.05
C TRP A 106 8.70 3.67 1.99
N ALA A 107 8.78 2.79 2.99
CA ALA A 107 9.72 1.69 2.99
C ALA A 107 9.47 0.71 1.82
N THR A 108 8.21 0.42 1.51
CA THR A 108 7.82 -0.43 0.38
C THR A 108 8.17 0.24 -0.94
N LEU A 109 7.94 1.54 -1.09
CA LEU A 109 8.34 2.28 -2.29
C LEU A 109 9.85 2.22 -2.51
N ALA A 110 10.65 2.42 -1.46
CA ALA A 110 12.10 2.30 -1.53
C ALA A 110 12.50 0.89 -1.99
N GLY A 111 11.86 -0.15 -1.43
CA GLY A 111 12.05 -1.54 -1.84
C GLY A 111 11.68 -1.80 -3.30
N ILE A 112 10.54 -1.30 -3.77
CA ILE A 112 10.09 -1.40 -5.17
C ILE A 112 11.09 -0.69 -6.09
N SER A 113 11.59 0.48 -5.70
CA SER A 113 12.55 1.25 -6.48
C SER A 113 13.87 0.49 -6.66
N VAL A 114 14.41 -0.06 -5.57
CA VAL A 114 15.62 -0.91 -5.61
C VAL A 114 15.37 -2.17 -6.43
N LEU A 115 14.23 -2.84 -6.24
CA LEU A 115 13.84 -4.02 -7.00
C LEU A 115 13.75 -3.70 -8.50
N TYR A 116 13.21 -2.53 -8.86
CA TYR A 116 13.08 -2.11 -10.24
C TYR A 116 14.47 -1.91 -10.86
N ILE A 117 15.37 -1.18 -10.20
CA ILE A 117 16.74 -0.98 -10.67
C ILE A 117 17.48 -2.33 -10.83
N ALA A 118 17.32 -3.26 -9.88
CA ALA A 118 17.94 -4.57 -9.96
C ALA A 118 17.41 -5.40 -11.15
N ILE A 119 16.11 -5.32 -11.44
CA ILE A 119 15.52 -5.96 -12.62
C ILE A 119 16.04 -5.29 -13.90
N LEU A 120 16.14 -3.95 -13.94
CA LEU A 120 16.68 -3.21 -15.10
C LEU A 120 18.09 -3.65 -15.45
N TYR A 121 18.95 -3.75 -14.45
CA TYR A 121 20.32 -4.24 -14.63
C TYR A 121 20.32 -5.62 -15.27
N ARG A 122 19.42 -6.50 -14.83
CA ARG A 122 19.31 -7.87 -15.37
C ARG A 122 18.74 -7.93 -16.78
N LEU A 123 17.78 -7.06 -17.08
CA LEU A 123 17.19 -6.92 -18.43
C LEU A 123 18.25 -6.45 -19.42
N TYR A 124 19.01 -5.43 -19.04
CA TYR A 124 20.08 -4.86 -19.85
C TYR A 124 21.19 -5.87 -20.18
N GLU A 125 21.61 -6.70 -19.22
CA GLU A 125 22.59 -7.78 -19.46
C GLU A 125 22.05 -8.94 -20.30
N GLN A 126 20.74 -8.98 -20.58
CA GLN A 126 20.05 -10.12 -21.23
C GLN A 126 20.31 -11.47 -20.53
N ALA A 127 20.69 -11.43 -19.25
CA ALA A 127 21.16 -12.58 -18.49
C ALA A 127 19.99 -13.42 -17.92
N TYR A 128 18.90 -13.59 -18.66
CA TYR A 128 17.72 -14.32 -18.21
C TYR A 128 17.12 -15.18 -19.31
N TYR A 129 16.37 -16.20 -18.91
CA TYR A 129 15.49 -16.97 -19.80
C TYR A 129 14.07 -16.44 -19.66
N MET A 130 13.24 -16.59 -20.70
CA MET A 130 11.84 -16.10 -20.71
C MET A 130 11.00 -16.61 -19.52
N THR A 131 11.24 -17.84 -19.05
CA THR A 131 10.57 -18.39 -17.87
C THR A 131 11.01 -17.73 -16.56
N SER A 132 12.23 -17.19 -16.50
CA SER A 132 12.74 -16.41 -15.37
C SER A 132 12.22 -14.97 -15.42
N PHE A 133 12.02 -14.41 -16.62
CA PHE A 133 11.40 -13.09 -16.82
C PHE A 133 10.04 -12.99 -16.12
N ALA A 134 9.15 -13.95 -16.35
CA ALA A 134 7.82 -13.98 -15.73
C ALA A 134 7.89 -13.91 -14.19
N LYS A 135 8.92 -14.52 -13.58
CA LYS A 135 9.10 -14.52 -12.12
C LYS A 135 9.52 -13.14 -11.59
N TYR A 136 10.42 -12.44 -12.28
CA TYR A 136 10.80 -11.06 -11.93
C TYR A 136 9.58 -10.12 -12.03
N THR A 137 8.82 -10.25 -13.11
CA THR A 137 7.60 -9.48 -13.34
C THR A 137 6.57 -9.74 -12.24
N VAL A 138 6.28 -11.00 -11.93
CA VAL A 138 5.33 -11.35 -10.86
C VAL A 138 5.80 -10.83 -9.50
N LEU A 139 7.08 -10.93 -9.17
CA LEU A 139 7.63 -10.41 -7.91
C LEU A 139 7.46 -8.88 -7.81
N MET A 140 7.73 -8.16 -8.90
CA MET A 140 7.53 -6.71 -8.99
C MET A 140 6.06 -6.34 -8.82
N PHE A 141 5.15 -6.97 -9.58
CA PHE A 141 3.73 -6.69 -9.49
C PHE A 141 3.15 -7.06 -8.12
N ALA A 142 3.62 -8.13 -7.48
CA ALA A 142 3.22 -8.47 -6.12
C ALA A 142 3.61 -7.37 -5.12
N ALA A 143 4.82 -6.80 -5.25
CA ALA A 143 5.26 -5.68 -4.42
C ALA A 143 4.41 -4.42 -4.67
N VAL A 144 4.11 -4.10 -5.93
CA VAL A 144 3.24 -2.97 -6.30
C VAL A 144 1.82 -3.16 -5.75
N VAL A 145 1.23 -4.35 -5.88
CA VAL A 145 -0.10 -4.65 -5.33
C VAL A 145 -0.10 -4.51 -3.81
N GLY A 146 0.95 -5.00 -3.13
CA GLY A 146 1.12 -4.79 -1.69
C GLY A 146 1.22 -3.30 -1.33
N PHE A 147 1.93 -2.50 -2.12
CA PHE A 147 2.00 -1.05 -1.90
C PHE A 147 0.63 -0.37 -2.09
N VAL A 148 -0.10 -0.71 -3.16
CA VAL A 148 -1.47 -0.21 -3.39
C VAL A 148 -2.41 -0.62 -2.25
N GLY A 149 -2.27 -1.84 -1.73
CA GLY A 149 -3.01 -2.31 -0.56
C GLY A 149 -2.77 -1.43 0.67
N LEU A 150 -1.52 -1.06 0.96
CA LEU A 150 -1.21 -0.16 2.08
C LEU A 150 -1.85 1.22 1.89
N HIS A 151 -1.86 1.71 0.66
CA HIS A 151 -2.51 2.98 0.34
C HIS A 151 -4.02 2.96 0.62
N LEU A 152 -4.72 1.85 0.34
CA LEU A 152 -6.16 1.72 0.61
C LEU A 152 -6.52 1.84 2.10
N LEU A 153 -5.56 1.61 3.00
CA LEU A 153 -5.79 1.71 4.45
C LEU A 153 -5.80 3.15 4.97
N ILE A 154 -5.13 4.10 4.29
CA ILE A 154 -4.90 5.45 4.84
C ILE A 154 -5.87 6.47 4.26
N GLU A 155 -6.54 7.16 5.20
CA GLU A 155 -7.19 8.47 5.09
C GLU A 155 -6.63 9.48 4.07
N ASN A 156 -7.22 9.75 2.89
CA ASN A 156 -6.73 10.82 1.99
C ASN A 156 -5.23 10.77 1.66
N HIS A 157 -4.65 9.58 1.63
CA HIS A 157 -3.26 9.41 1.26
C HIS A 157 -3.08 9.83 -0.21
N ASP A 158 -1.98 10.51 -0.55
CA ASP A 158 -1.72 10.98 -1.91
C ASP A 158 -0.65 10.09 -2.57
N LEU A 159 -0.99 9.44 -3.69
CA LEU A 159 -0.06 8.60 -4.46
C LEU A 159 0.94 9.40 -5.30
N ARG A 160 0.66 10.66 -5.59
CA ARG A 160 1.48 11.49 -6.48
C ARG A 160 2.95 11.56 -6.07
N PRO A 161 3.33 11.84 -4.81
CA PRO A 161 4.74 11.86 -4.42
C PRO A 161 5.42 10.50 -4.60
N PHE A 162 4.69 9.39 -4.43
CA PHE A 162 5.23 8.05 -4.61
C PHE A 162 5.44 7.67 -6.09
N SER A 163 4.75 8.34 -7.02
CA SER A 163 4.93 8.11 -8.46
C SER A 163 6.25 8.67 -8.99
N ILE A 164 6.78 9.74 -8.39
CA ILE A 164 7.95 10.47 -8.91
C ILE A 164 9.18 9.56 -9.05
N PRO A 165 9.60 8.79 -8.02
CA PRO A 165 10.75 7.90 -8.16
C PRO A 165 10.54 6.83 -9.24
N LEU A 166 9.33 6.28 -9.35
CA LEU A 166 9.04 5.24 -10.34
C LEU A 166 9.04 5.79 -11.77
N ILE A 167 8.52 7.01 -11.99
CA ILE A 167 8.58 7.68 -13.29
C ILE A 167 10.03 7.96 -13.70
N ILE A 168 10.88 8.43 -12.77
CA ILE A 168 12.29 8.66 -13.04
C ILE A 168 12.97 7.35 -13.49
N ILE A 169 12.72 6.25 -12.77
CA ILE A 169 13.27 4.94 -13.13
C ILE A 169 12.71 4.45 -14.47
N ALA A 170 11.42 4.67 -14.76
CA ALA A 170 10.82 4.32 -16.04
C ALA A 170 11.42 5.12 -17.21
N LEU A 171 11.72 6.41 -17.02
CA LEU A 171 12.42 7.21 -18.03
C LEU A 171 13.83 6.68 -18.28
N ILE A 172 14.57 6.34 -17.21
CA ILE A 172 15.88 5.68 -17.34
C ILE A 172 15.73 4.36 -18.11
N HIS A 173 14.72 3.54 -17.80
CA HIS A 173 14.45 2.30 -18.51
C HIS A 173 14.24 2.51 -20.00
N LEU A 174 13.42 3.50 -20.38
CA LEU A 174 13.18 3.83 -21.78
C LEU A 174 14.49 4.17 -22.51
N TYR A 175 15.32 5.03 -21.92
CA TYR A 175 16.60 5.40 -22.52
C TYR A 175 17.56 4.20 -22.62
N LEU A 176 17.56 3.31 -21.61
CA LEU A 176 18.35 2.08 -21.67
C LEU A 176 17.89 1.14 -22.78
N ILE A 177 16.58 0.96 -22.98
CA ILE A 177 16.05 0.17 -24.10
C ILE A 177 16.52 0.77 -25.43
N VAL A 178 16.32 2.08 -25.64
CA VAL A 178 16.73 2.74 -26.89
C VAL A 178 18.24 2.62 -27.09
N TYR A 179 19.04 2.88 -26.06
CA TYR A 179 20.49 2.77 -26.13
C TYR A 179 20.92 1.34 -26.51
N HIS A 180 20.40 0.34 -25.78
CA HIS A 180 20.76 -1.06 -25.95
C HIS A 180 20.42 -1.53 -27.36
N TYR A 181 19.16 -1.46 -27.78
CA TYR A 181 18.73 -2.06 -29.05
C TYR A 181 19.07 -1.26 -30.31
N VAL A 182 19.46 0.03 -30.20
CA VAL A 182 19.82 0.85 -31.38
C VAL A 182 21.33 0.98 -31.53
N PHE A 183 22.09 1.07 -30.43
CA PHE A 183 23.51 1.43 -30.47
C PHE A 183 24.46 0.31 -30.04
N ALA A 184 24.02 -0.68 -29.25
CA ALA A 184 24.89 -1.78 -28.86
C ALA A 184 25.04 -2.80 -30.00
N ALA A 185 26.26 -3.34 -30.15
CA ALA A 185 26.63 -4.18 -31.29
C ALA A 185 26.26 -5.67 -31.11
N ASP A 186 26.02 -6.09 -29.87
CA ASP A 186 25.91 -7.49 -29.43
C ASP A 186 24.54 -7.83 -28.81
N VAL A 187 23.48 -7.25 -29.39
CA VAL A 187 22.12 -7.33 -28.84
C VAL A 187 21.36 -8.52 -29.41
N ASN A 188 20.75 -9.31 -28.54
CA ASN A 188 19.71 -10.26 -28.95
C ASN A 188 18.33 -9.59 -28.92
N TYR A 189 17.68 -9.49 -30.09
CA TYR A 189 16.37 -8.85 -30.25
C TYR A 189 15.19 -9.65 -29.68
N ASP A 190 15.37 -10.94 -29.36
CA ASP A 190 14.32 -11.79 -28.76
C ASP A 190 13.87 -11.28 -27.38
N TYR A 191 14.74 -10.50 -26.71
CA TYR A 191 14.48 -9.94 -25.38
C TYR A 191 13.68 -8.64 -25.40
N LEU A 192 13.60 -7.97 -26.56
CA LEU A 192 12.97 -6.65 -26.69
C LEU A 192 11.52 -6.65 -26.20
N PHE A 193 10.77 -7.71 -26.50
CA PHE A 193 9.38 -7.83 -26.07
C PHE A 193 9.24 -7.81 -24.54
N GLY A 194 10.14 -8.49 -23.82
CA GLY A 194 10.15 -8.51 -22.37
C GLY A 194 10.43 -7.12 -21.80
N ASP A 195 11.46 -6.45 -22.32
CA ASP A 195 11.85 -5.11 -21.86
C ASP A 195 10.73 -4.09 -22.07
N VAL A 196 10.11 -4.09 -23.25
CA VAL A 196 8.98 -3.23 -23.59
C VAL A 196 7.77 -3.54 -22.71
N LEU A 197 7.43 -4.82 -22.50
CA LEU A 197 6.28 -5.19 -21.66
C LEU A 197 6.49 -4.74 -20.21
N PHE A 198 7.69 -4.95 -19.67
CA PHE A 198 8.02 -4.52 -18.31
C PHE A 198 8.02 -3.00 -18.18
N PHE A 199 8.59 -2.29 -19.16
CA PHE A 199 8.55 -0.83 -19.26
C PHE A 199 7.11 -0.30 -19.28
N LEU A 200 6.25 -0.85 -20.14
CA LEU A 200 4.85 -0.43 -20.24
C LEU A 200 4.10 -0.68 -18.94
N GLY A 201 4.28 -1.84 -18.31
CA GLY A 201 3.64 -2.17 -17.03
C GLY A 201 4.03 -1.20 -15.90
N MET A 202 5.33 -0.91 -15.76
CA MET A 202 5.81 0.02 -14.73
C MET A 202 5.44 1.47 -15.03
N THR A 203 5.50 1.88 -16.30
CA THR A 203 5.08 3.22 -16.73
C THR A 203 3.59 3.44 -16.49
N LEU A 204 2.75 2.48 -16.89
CA LEU A 204 1.31 2.53 -16.65
C LEU A 204 1.01 2.65 -15.15
N THR A 205 1.64 1.82 -14.33
CA THR A 205 1.49 1.88 -12.86
C THR A 205 1.85 3.26 -12.32
N SER A 206 3.00 3.79 -12.73
CA SER A 206 3.52 5.07 -12.24
C SER A 206 2.67 6.25 -12.69
N VAL A 207 2.21 6.24 -13.94
CA VAL A 207 1.31 7.27 -14.49
C VAL A 207 -0.06 7.21 -13.83
N LEU A 208 -0.62 6.02 -13.58
CA LEU A 208 -1.89 5.89 -12.84
C LEU A 208 -1.76 6.43 -11.41
N MET A 209 -0.63 6.18 -10.74
CA MET A 209 -0.33 6.78 -9.44
C MET A 209 -0.21 8.31 -9.50
N LEU A 210 0.40 8.85 -10.56
CA LEU A 210 0.55 10.30 -10.77
C LEU A 210 -0.78 10.98 -11.10
N LEU A 211 -1.59 10.37 -11.96
CA LEU A 211 -2.85 10.95 -12.39
C LEU A 211 -3.83 11.09 -11.23
N HIS A 212 -3.64 10.31 -10.16
CA HIS A 212 -4.51 10.28 -8.98
C HIS A 212 -5.99 10.25 -9.37
N THR A 213 -6.28 9.64 -10.52
CA THR A 213 -7.64 9.41 -10.98
C THR A 213 -8.27 8.54 -9.91
N GLY A 214 -9.41 8.93 -9.36
CA GLY A 214 -10.12 8.25 -8.27
C GLY A 214 -10.53 6.78 -8.55
N VAL A 215 -9.81 6.06 -9.40
CA VAL A 215 -9.87 4.61 -9.59
C VAL A 215 -9.87 3.89 -8.25
N LEU A 216 -9.01 4.31 -7.31
CA LEU A 216 -8.98 3.73 -5.96
C LEU A 216 -10.08 4.28 -5.04
N SER A 217 -10.68 5.44 -5.34
CA SER A 217 -11.76 5.99 -4.51
C SER A 217 -13.01 5.13 -4.58
N GLY A 218 -13.30 4.48 -5.71
CA GLY A 218 -14.42 3.53 -5.79
C GLY A 218 -14.27 2.31 -4.88
N ILE A 219 -13.07 1.72 -4.87
CA ILE A 219 -12.75 0.58 -3.97
C ILE A 219 -12.81 1.04 -2.52
N ARG A 220 -12.24 2.20 -2.22
CA ARG A 220 -12.25 2.81 -0.89
C ARG A 220 -13.67 3.06 -0.39
N ASN A 221 -14.52 3.68 -1.20
CA ASN A 221 -15.92 3.94 -0.83
C ASN A 221 -16.69 2.63 -0.56
N THR A 222 -16.37 1.57 -1.30
CA THR A 222 -16.96 0.24 -1.07
C THR A 222 -16.51 -0.33 0.28
N ILE A 223 -15.23 -0.18 0.62
CA ILE A 223 -14.70 -0.56 1.93
C ILE A 223 -15.38 0.26 3.03
N ASP A 224 -15.44 1.59 2.88
CA ASP A 224 -15.98 2.49 3.89
C ASP A 224 -17.47 2.23 4.18
N ARG A 225 -18.26 1.91 3.14
CA ARG A 225 -19.67 1.50 3.28
C ARG A 225 -19.88 0.25 4.13
N ILE A 226 -18.90 -0.65 4.24
CA ILE A 226 -18.99 -1.84 5.11
C ILE A 226 -18.96 -1.42 6.60
N PHE A 227 -18.33 -0.29 6.91
CA PHE A 227 -18.18 0.23 8.28
C PHE A 227 -19.10 1.40 8.60
N GLU A 228 -19.89 1.89 7.63
CA GLU A 228 -20.91 2.90 7.88
C GLU A 228 -22.00 2.35 8.82
N PRO A 229 -22.38 3.10 9.87
CA PRO A 229 -23.55 2.76 10.68
C PRO A 229 -24.77 2.71 9.78
N LYS A 230 -25.52 1.59 9.78
CA LYS A 230 -26.80 1.55 9.06
C LYS A 230 -27.71 2.64 9.65
N PRO A 231 -28.34 3.49 8.81
CA PRO A 231 -29.31 4.43 9.33
C PRO A 231 -30.40 3.63 10.04
N ASN A 232 -30.64 3.95 11.31
CA ASN A 232 -31.80 3.44 12.03
C ASN A 232 -33.04 3.84 11.20
N GLY A 233 -33.63 2.86 10.52
CA GLY A 233 -35.00 2.99 10.05
C GLY A 233 -35.85 3.09 11.29
N ASP A 234 -36.34 4.30 11.58
CA ASP A 234 -37.58 4.62 12.32
C ASP A 234 -37.43 5.97 13.04
N ILE A 235 -37.58 7.07 12.28
CA ILE A 235 -38.31 8.24 12.79
C ILE A 235 -39.20 8.71 11.65
N GLN A 236 -40.42 8.17 11.58
CA GLN A 236 -41.50 8.88 10.92
C GLN A 236 -41.67 10.23 11.63
N PRO A 237 -41.75 11.37 10.92
CA PRO A 237 -42.20 12.60 11.54
C PRO A 237 -43.66 12.37 11.97
N GLN A 238 -43.88 12.17 13.27
CA GLN A 238 -45.21 12.26 13.84
C GLN A 238 -45.75 13.66 13.55
N ASN A 239 -46.92 13.67 12.91
CA ASN A 239 -47.76 14.83 12.65
C ASN A 239 -47.74 15.80 13.84
N GLN A 240 -47.28 17.03 13.60
CA GLN A 240 -47.65 18.15 14.45
C GLN A 240 -49.03 18.64 13.98
N GLN A 241 -49.98 18.53 14.90
CA GLN A 241 -51.35 19.02 14.82
C GLN A 241 -51.42 20.54 14.70
#